data_AF-A0A6I5NUZ0-F1
#
_entry.id   AF-A0A6I5NUZ0-F1
#
_cell.length_a   1.000
_cell.length_b   1.000
_cell.length_c   1.000
_cell.angle_alpha   90.00
_cell.angle_beta   90.00
_cell.angle_gamma   90.00
#
_symmetry.space_group_name_H-M   'P 1'
#
loop_
_entity.id
_entity.type
_entity.pdbx_description
1 polymer ?
#
loop_
_entity_poly.entity_id
_entity_poly.type
_entity_poly.pdbx_seq_one_letter_code
_entity_poly.pdbx_strand_id
1 'polypeptide(L)'
;MNPTYEGYCNRAVFETCLEEQLLPALPYGSVIIGDNASFHKGGRIEALIQQAGCYLLYLPPYSPDLNPIEHQWFVLKNRMRKQIHSGQPFRQVVDQAFID
;
A
#
# COMPACT_ATOMS: atom_id res chain seq x y z
N MET A 1 12.61 -4.86 -0.25
CA MET A 1 11.28 -4.73 0.37
C MET A 1 10.52 -6.02 0.06
N ASN A 2 9.86 -6.65 1.03
CA ASN A 2 9.03 -7.83 0.76
C ASN A 2 7.63 -7.30 0.42
N PRO A 3 7.16 -7.36 -0.84
CA PRO A 3 5.97 -6.62 -1.27
C PRO A 3 4.66 -7.24 -0.79
N THR A 4 4.71 -8.42 -0.17
CA THR A 4 3.53 -9.21 0.20
C THR A 4 3.52 -9.50 1.71
N TYR A 5 2.33 -9.51 2.32
CA TYR A 5 2.10 -9.90 3.72
C TYR A 5 1.22 -11.15 3.76
N GLU A 6 1.39 -11.99 4.78
CA GLU A 6 0.50 -13.14 5.01
C GLU A 6 -0.63 -12.77 5.99
N GLY A 7 -1.82 -13.31 5.75
CA GLY A 7 -3.00 -13.05 6.56
C GLY A 7 -3.76 -11.79 6.13
N TYR A 8 -4.49 -11.18 7.08
CA TYR A 8 -5.34 -10.02 6.82
C TYR A 8 -4.59 -8.72 7.07
N CYS A 9 -4.73 -7.76 6.16
CA CYS A 9 -4.34 -6.39 6.46
C CYS A 9 -5.30 -5.83 7.52
N ASN A 10 -4.76 -5.52 8.69
CA ASN A 10 -5.46 -4.88 9.79
C ASN A 10 -4.66 -3.66 10.27
N ARG A 11 -5.19 -2.92 11.24
CA ARG A 11 -4.53 -1.69 11.72
C ARG A 11 -3.11 -1.94 12.23
N ALA A 12 -2.86 -3.04 12.94
CA ALA A 12 -1.52 -3.35 13.45
C ALA A 12 -0.53 -3.60 12.31
N VAL A 13 -0.91 -4.41 11.30
CA VAL A 13 -0.08 -4.66 10.11
C VAL A 13 0.18 -3.36 9.35
N PHE A 14 -0.84 -2.50 9.20
CA PHE A 14 -0.72 -1.22 8.53
C PHE A 14 0.21 -0.26 9.28
N GLU A 15 0.06 -0.12 10.61
CA GLU A 15 0.93 0.71 11.45
C GLU A 15 2.39 0.24 11.39
N THR A 16 2.63 -1.07 11.46
CA THR A 16 3.99 -1.64 11.30
C THR A 16 4.56 -1.34 9.92
N CYS A 17 3.80 -1.54 8.85
CA CYS A 17 4.24 -1.21 7.49
C CYS A 17 4.55 0.29 7.35
N LEU A 18 3.69 1.14 7.90
CA LEU A 18 3.84 2.60 7.88
C LEU A 18 5.13 3.03 8.60
N GLU A 19 5.34 2.55 9.83
CA GLU A 19 6.47 2.91 10.69
C GLU A 19 7.80 2.34 10.17
N GLU A 20 7.83 1.06 9.79
CA GLU A 20 9.08 0.35 9.51
C GLU A 20 9.49 0.39 8.03
N GLN A 21 8.56 0.66 7.11
CA GLN A 21 8.81 0.53 5.67
C GLN A 21 8.48 1.78 4.88
N LEU A 22 7.27 2.32 5.02
CA LEU A 22 6.83 3.46 4.20
C LEU A 22 7.51 4.77 4.63
N LEU A 23 7.36 5.17 5.90
CA LEU A 23 7.88 6.45 6.38
C LEU A 23 9.41 6.60 6.23
N PRO A 24 10.24 5.58 6.51
CA PRO A 24 11.69 5.67 6.29
C PRO A 24 12.10 5.88 4.83
N ALA A 25 11.22 5.52 3.88
CA ALA A 25 11.48 5.66 2.44
C ALA A 25 10.98 7.00 1.86
N LEU A 26 10.27 7.81 2.64
CA LEU A 26 9.67 9.07 2.17
C LEU A 26 10.53 10.30 2.50
N PRO A 27 10.63 11.28 1.59
CA PRO A 27 11.19 12.59 1.91
C PRO A 27 10.37 13.33 2.98
N TYR A 28 11.04 14.18 3.76
CA TYR A 28 10.37 15.12 4.67
C TYR A 28 9.36 16.00 3.91
N GLY A 29 8.19 16.24 4.50
CA GLY A 29 7.11 17.03 3.90
C GLY A 29 6.26 16.27 2.88
N SER A 30 6.46 14.96 2.71
CA SER A 30 5.62 14.14 1.82
C SER A 30 4.16 14.10 2.29
N VAL A 31 3.24 14.05 1.34
CA VAL A 31 1.81 13.83 1.60
C VAL A 31 1.47 12.37 1.32
N ILE A 32 1.02 11.66 2.35
CA ILE A 32 0.49 10.30 2.24
C ILE A 32 -1.01 10.41 1.97
N ILE A 33 -1.44 9.78 0.88
CA ILE A 33 -2.84 9.72 0.47
C ILE A 33 -3.42 8.38 0.90
N GLY A 34 -4.44 8.41 1.74
CA GLY A 34 -5.18 7.23 2.19
C GLY A 34 -6.62 7.21 1.65
N ASP A 35 -7.15 6.02 1.37
CA ASP A 35 -8.59 5.87 1.17
C ASP A 35 -9.34 5.81 2.51
N ASN A 36 -10.63 5.47 2.49
CA ASN A 36 -11.48 5.44 3.68
C ASN A 36 -11.53 4.09 4.40
N ALA A 37 -10.64 3.13 4.12
CA ALA A 37 -10.61 1.86 4.85
C ALA A 37 -10.47 2.11 6.37
N SER A 38 -11.24 1.38 7.18
CA SER A 38 -11.34 1.63 8.63
C SER A 38 -10.00 1.44 9.36
N PHE A 39 -9.12 0.60 8.83
CA PHE A 39 -7.78 0.36 9.38
C PHE A 39 -6.74 1.42 8.96
N HIS A 40 -7.05 2.30 8.00
CA HIS A 40 -6.22 3.49 7.71
C HIS A 40 -6.47 4.64 8.70
N LYS A 41 -7.44 4.52 9.59
CA LYS A 41 -7.85 5.58 10.53
C LYS A 41 -7.61 5.17 11.98
N GLY A 42 -7.26 6.16 12.81
CA GLY A 42 -7.07 6.02 14.25
C GLY A 42 -5.74 5.37 14.64
N GLY A 43 -5.65 4.91 15.89
CA GLY A 43 -4.44 4.31 16.44
C GLY A 43 -3.26 5.28 16.44
N ARG A 44 -2.09 4.83 15.98
CA ARG A 44 -0.83 5.61 15.95
C ARG A 44 -0.59 6.32 14.61
N ILE A 45 -1.45 6.14 13.61
CA ILE A 45 -1.21 6.53 12.21
C ILE A 45 -0.87 8.02 12.06
N GLU A 46 -1.72 8.91 12.56
CA GLU A 46 -1.50 10.36 12.45
C GLU A 46 -0.24 10.80 13.21
N ALA A 47 -0.02 10.24 14.41
CA ALA A 47 1.15 10.56 15.22
C ALA A 47 2.46 10.13 14.54
N LEU A 48 2.50 8.93 13.96
CA LEU A 48 3.65 8.41 13.22
C LEU A 48 3.98 9.29 12.00
N ILE A 49 2.96 9.64 11.22
CA ILE A 49 3.11 10.47 10.02
C ILE A 49 3.61 11.88 10.39
N GLN A 50 3.04 12.49 11.43
CA GLN A 50 3.45 13.80 11.90
C GLN A 50 4.88 13.79 12.46
N GLN A 51 5.26 12.75 13.21
CA GLN A 51 6.62 12.60 13.76
C GLN A 51 7.67 12.44 12.65
N ALA A 52 7.31 11.79 11.54
CA ALA A 52 8.15 11.71 10.34
C ALA A 52 8.18 13.02 9.53
N GLY A 53 7.48 14.08 9.97
CA GLY A 53 7.38 15.34 9.25
C GLY A 53 6.60 15.24 7.94
N CYS A 54 5.72 14.25 7.82
CA CYS A 54 4.85 14.04 6.68
C CYS A 54 3.42 14.49 7.00
N TYR A 55 2.56 14.48 5.99
CA TYR A 55 1.15 14.86 6.09
C TYR A 55 0.25 13.71 5.66
N LEU A 56 -0.95 13.64 6.22
CA LEU A 56 -1.97 12.65 5.87
C LEU A 56 -3.16 13.34 5.21
N LEU A 57 -3.57 12.85 4.04
CA LEU A 57 -4.77 13.27 3.34
C LEU A 57 -5.65 12.07 3.04
N TYR A 58 -6.91 12.12 3.47
CA TYR A 58 -7.89 11.11 3.08
C TYR A 58 -8.66 11.56 1.84
N LEU A 59 -8.83 10.65 0.88
CA LEU A 59 -9.70 10.87 -0.28
C LEU A 59 -11.17 10.97 0.15
N PRO A 60 -12.05 11.61 -0.64
CA PRO A 60 -13.48 11.53 -0.42
C PRO A 60 -13.99 10.08 -0.53
N PRO A 61 -15.08 9.72 0.17
CA PRO A 61 -15.68 8.38 0.07
C PRO A 61 -16.00 8.02 -1.38
N TYR A 62 -15.79 6.74 -1.73
CA TYR A 62 -16.11 6.18 -3.06
C TYR A 62 -15.49 6.94 -4.24
N SER A 63 -14.30 7.52 -4.06
CA SER A 63 -13.56 8.25 -5.12
C SER A 63 -12.31 7.49 -5.60
N PRO A 64 -12.45 6.27 -6.16
CA PRO A 64 -11.30 5.50 -6.65
C PRO A 64 -10.63 6.17 -7.86
N ASP A 65 -11.35 7.00 -8.60
CA ASP A 65 -10.85 7.84 -9.69
C ASP A 65 -9.82 8.87 -9.22
N LEU A 66 -9.89 9.28 -7.95
CA LEU A 66 -8.92 10.18 -7.32
C LEU A 66 -7.71 9.44 -6.72
N ASN A 67 -7.64 8.11 -6.82
CA ASN A 67 -6.56 7.31 -6.26
C ASN A 67 -5.62 6.79 -7.37
N PRO A 68 -4.45 7.43 -7.62
CA PRO A 68 -3.57 7.06 -8.73
C PRO A 68 -3.08 5.61 -8.71
N ILE A 69 -3.04 4.97 -7.53
CA ILE A 69 -2.61 3.58 -7.38
C ILE A 69 -3.55 2.60 -8.11
N GLU A 70 -4.82 2.96 -8.34
CA GLU A 70 -5.78 2.12 -9.06
C GLU A 70 -5.33 1.85 -10.51
N HIS A 71 -4.71 2.84 -11.16
CA HIS A 71 -4.10 2.65 -12.48
C HIS A 71 -2.90 1.71 -12.42
N GLN A 72 -2.10 1.78 -11.36
CA GLN A 72 -0.96 0.89 -11.17
C GLN A 72 -1.42 -0.55 -10.92
N TRP A 73 -2.51 -0.76 -10.19
CA TRP A 73 -3.12 -2.09 -10.02
C TRP A 73 -3.57 -2.70 -11.33
N PHE A 74 -4.08 -1.91 -12.28
CA PHE A 74 -4.42 -2.43 -13.61
C PHE A 74 -3.18 -2.97 -14.34
N VAL A 75 -2.07 -2.22 -14.32
CA VAL A 75 -0.79 -2.65 -14.92
C VAL A 75 -0.26 -3.91 -14.25
N LEU A 76 -0.22 -3.93 -12.92
CA LEU A 76 0.24 -5.09 -12.14
C LEU A 76 -0.57 -6.35 -12.46
N LYS A 77 -1.90 -6.25 -12.45
CA LYS A 77 -2.80 -7.37 -12.78
C LYS A 77 -2.56 -7.89 -14.20
N ASN A 78 -2.27 -7.01 -15.17
CA ASN A 78 -1.94 -7.43 -16.53
C ASN A 78 -0.63 -8.20 -16.62
N ARG A 79 0.38 -7.81 -15.84
CA ARG A 79 1.65 -8.58 -15.73
C ARG A 79 1.39 -9.95 -15.13
N MET A 80 0.66 -10.00 -14.01
CA MET A 80 0.30 -11.26 -13.34
C MET A 80 -0.45 -12.23 -14.26
N ARG A 81 -1.41 -11.74 -15.08
CA ARG A 81 -2.19 -12.58 -16.00
C ARG A 81 -1.35 -13.42 -16.95
N LYS A 82 -0.15 -12.96 -17.32
CA LYS A 82 0.78 -13.70 -18.19
C LYS A 82 1.39 -14.92 -17.48
N GLN A 83 1.46 -14.90 -16.16
CA GLN A 83 2.15 -15.90 -15.34
C GLN A 83 1.20 -16.68 -14.44
N ILE A 84 -0.05 -16.25 -14.25
CA ILE A 84 -0.97 -16.84 -13.25
C ILE A 84 -1.34 -18.30 -13.51
N HIS A 85 -1.16 -18.80 -14.74
CA HIS A 85 -1.42 -20.18 -15.14
C HIS A 85 -0.12 -21.00 -15.31
N SER A 86 1.04 -20.48 -14.91
CA SER A 86 2.35 -21.16 -15.05
C SER A 86 2.55 -22.34 -14.10
N GLY A 87 1.62 -22.56 -13.16
CA GLY A 87 1.77 -23.54 -12.07
C GLY A 87 2.60 -23.03 -10.89
N GLN A 88 3.14 -21.80 -10.96
CA GLN A 88 3.81 -21.16 -9.83
C GLN A 88 2.83 -20.81 -8.70
N PRO A 89 3.27 -20.80 -7.44
CA PRO A 89 2.47 -20.29 -6.33
C PRO A 89 2.03 -18.84 -6.57
N PHE A 90 0.77 -18.52 -6.25
CA PHE A 90 0.19 -17.19 -6.49
C PHE A 90 1.05 -16.04 -5.94
N ARG A 91 1.62 -16.20 -4.74
CA ARG A 91 2.48 -15.20 -4.13
C ARG A 91 3.74 -14.93 -4.95
N GLN A 92 4.36 -15.96 -5.50
CA GLN A 92 5.51 -15.81 -6.38
C GLN A 92 5.14 -15.05 -7.66
N VAL A 93 3.95 -15.29 -8.21
CA VAL A 93 3.43 -14.53 -9.37
C VAL A 93 3.23 -13.05 -9.02
N VAL A 94 2.72 -12.75 -7.82
CA VAL A 94 2.57 -11.37 -7.33
C VAL A 94 3.94 -10.71 -7.18
N ASP A 95 4.87 -11.34 -6.47
CA ASP A 95 6.21 -10.79 -6.19
C ASP A 95 6.97 -10.50 -7.50
N GLN A 96 6.91 -11.40 -8.48
CA GLN A 96 7.55 -11.20 -9.78
C GLN A 96 6.94 -10.02 -10.57
N ALA A 97 5.63 -9.81 -10.45
CA ALA A 97 4.94 -8.73 -11.18
C ALA A 97 5.35 -7.31 -10.73
N PHE A 98 5.97 -7.19 -9.55
CA PHE A 98 6.54 -5.93 -9.04
C PHE A 98 7.99 -5.67 -9.52
N ILE A 99 8.68 -6.68 -10.06
CA ILE A 99 10.08 -6.58 -10.54
C ILE A 99 10.13 -6.29 -12.05
N ASP A 100 9.13 -6.75 -12.80
CA ASP A 100 8.94 -6.50 -14.25
C ASP A 100 8.30 -5.13 -14.54
#